data_AF-A0A919MVY1-F1
#
_entry.id   AF-A0A919MVY1-F1
#
_cell.length_a   1.000
_cell.length_b   1.000
_cell.length_c   1.000
_cell.angle_alpha   90.00
_cell.angle_beta   90.00
_cell.angle_gamma   90.00
#
_symmetry.space_group_name_H-M   'P 1'
#
loop_
_entity.id
_entity.type
_entity.pdbx_description
1 polymer ?
#
loop_
_entity_poly.entity_id
_entity_poly.type
_entity_poly.pdbx_seq_one_letter_code
_entity_poly.pdbx_strand_id
1 'polypeptide(L)'
;MLSILFQILYLLVYLFFLVLLARFVLGAVLQYGRRWQPGRGASATLETVWSVTDPPLKALRRVIPPLRIGNVSLDLASIVLLVILFVLMRFVLHNLILNYS
;
A
#
# COMPACT_ATOMS: atom_id res chain seq x y z
N MET A 1 18.10 23.09 1.04
CA MET A 1 16.67 23.28 0.69
C MET A 1 16.09 22.07 -0.04
N LEU A 2 16.76 21.53 -1.07
CA LEU A 2 16.35 20.28 -1.74
C LEU A 2 16.27 19.06 -0.80
N SER A 3 17.15 18.96 0.19
CA SER A 3 17.11 17.91 1.23
C SER A 3 15.79 17.84 1.99
N ILE A 4 15.26 19.00 2.44
CA ILE A 4 14.00 19.09 3.18
C ILE A 4 12.84 18.63 2.29
N LEU A 5 12.83 19.03 1.02
CA LEU A 5 11.80 18.60 0.06
C LEU A 5 11.80 17.08 -0.09
N PHE A 6 12.97 16.45 -0.25
CA PHE A 6 13.06 14.99 -0.35
C PHE A 6 12.67 14.27 0.95
N GLN A 7 12.95 14.86 2.12
CA GLN A 7 12.51 14.32 3.41
C GLN A 7 10.99 14.35 3.56
N ILE A 8 10.34 15.46 3.17
CA ILE A 8 8.88 15.56 3.19
C ILE A 8 8.27 14.54 2.22
N LEU A 9 8.82 14.43 1.01
CA LEU A 9 8.36 13.44 0.03
C LEU A 9 8.51 12.00 0.56
N TYR A 10 9.65 11.70 1.19
CA TYR A 10 9.88 10.41 1.85
C TYR A 10 8.83 10.14 2.93
N LEU A 11 8.53 11.12 3.78
CA LEU A 11 7.52 10.97 4.83
C LEU A 11 6.14 10.67 4.24
N LEU A 12 5.72 11.38 3.19
CA LEU A 12 4.44 11.15 2.53
C LEU A 12 4.35 9.74 1.93
N VAL A 13 5.40 9.32 1.21
CA VAL A 13 5.47 7.96 0.63
C VAL A 13 5.49 6.91 1.73
N TYR A 14 6.17 7.15 2.84
CA TYR A 14 6.21 6.25 3.99
C TYR A 14 4.84 6.11 4.67
N LEU A 15 4.13 7.22 4.88
CA LEU A 15 2.76 7.18 5.41
C LEU A 15 1.83 6.40 4.49
N PHE A 16 1.92 6.63 3.18
CA PHE A 16 1.15 5.87 2.20
C PHE A 16 1.50 4.38 2.23
N PHE A 17 2.80 4.04 2.33
CA PHE A 17 3.26 2.67 2.49
C PHE A 17 2.65 1.99 3.73
N LEU A 18 2.58 2.68 4.87
CA LEU A 18 1.93 2.17 6.08
C LEU A 18 0.44 1.92 5.89
N VAL A 19 -0.28 2.83 5.21
CA VAL A 19 -1.69 2.63 4.88
C VAL A 19 -1.87 1.42 3.96
N LEU A 20 -0.99 1.24 2.98
CA LEU A 20 -1.04 0.10 2.07
C LEU A 20 -0.71 -1.22 2.78
N LEU A 21 0.20 -1.19 3.75
CA LEU A 21 0.49 -2.32 4.62
C LEU A 21 -0.73 -2.66 5.49
N ALA A 22 -1.38 -1.65 6.07
CA ALA A 22 -2.61 -1.83 6.82
C ALA A 22 -3.70 -2.46 5.93
N ARG A 23 -3.89 -1.99 4.69
CA ARG A 23 -4.80 -2.59 3.72
C ARG A 23 -4.50 -4.07 3.47
N PHE A 24 -3.24 -4.42 3.28
CA PHE A 24 -2.82 -5.81 3.06
C PHE A 24 -3.21 -6.70 4.24
N VAL A 25 -2.95 -6.24 5.47
CA VAL A 25 -3.34 -6.96 6.69
C VAL A 25 -4.86 -7.04 6.84
N LEU A 26 -5.58 -5.94 6.66
CA LEU A 26 -7.04 -5.89 6.77
C LEU A 26 -7.71 -6.80 5.73
N GLY A 27 -7.19 -6.85 4.51
CA GLY A 27 -7.62 -7.78 3.48
C GLY A 27 -7.45 -9.24 3.90
N ALA A 28 -6.30 -9.58 4.49
CA ALA A 28 -6.07 -10.91 5.05
C ALA A 28 -7.03 -11.23 6.20
N VAL A 29 -7.20 -10.30 7.14
CA VAL A 29 -8.13 -10.45 8.28
C VAL A 29 -9.56 -10.70 7.79
N LEU A 30 -10.04 -9.95 6.79
CA LEU A 30 -11.37 -10.17 6.21
C LEU A 30 -11.48 -11.50 5.46
N GLN A 31 -10.43 -11.91 4.74
CA GLN A 31 -10.41 -13.17 3.98
C GLN A 31 -10.45 -14.40 4.89
N TYR A 32 -9.67 -14.38 5.98
CA TYR A 32 -9.55 -15.50 6.92
C TYR A 32 -10.59 -15.44 8.04
N GLY A 33 -11.03 -14.24 8.43
CA GLY A 33 -12.05 -13.98 9.45
C GLY A 33 -13.47 -14.14 8.92
N ARG A 34 -13.81 -15.30 8.35
CA ARG A 34 -15.10 -15.57 7.65
C ARG A 34 -16.37 -15.23 8.45
N ARG A 35 -16.28 -15.15 9.78
CA ARG A 35 -17.40 -14.82 10.70
C ARG A 35 -17.32 -13.42 11.30
N TRP A 36 -16.24 -12.68 11.05
CA TRP A 36 -16.07 -11.34 11.60
C TRP A 36 -16.90 -10.34 10.79
N GLN A 37 -17.80 -9.64 11.47
CA GLN A 37 -18.56 -8.53 10.91
C GLN A 37 -17.99 -7.23 11.49
N PRO A 38 -17.42 -6.34 10.66
CA PRO A 38 -16.84 -5.11 11.17
C PRO A 38 -17.93 -4.23 11.79
N GLY A 39 -17.72 -3.84 13.04
CA GLY A 39 -18.56 -2.83 13.69
C GLY A 39 -18.40 -1.46 13.01
N ARG A 40 -19.28 -0.51 13.32
CA ARG A 40 -19.34 0.81 12.65
C ARG A 40 -17.97 1.52 12.54
N GLY A 41 -17.18 1.55 13.61
CA GLY A 41 -15.85 2.16 13.60
C GLY A 41 -14.83 1.42 12.73
N ALA A 42 -14.86 0.08 12.75
CA ALA A 42 -14.01 -0.74 11.90
C ALA A 42 -14.38 -0.56 10.42
N SER A 43 -15.68 -0.51 10.09
CA SER A 43 -16.15 -0.29 8.72
C SER A 43 -15.70 1.06 8.15
N ALA A 44 -15.79 2.14 8.94
CA ALA A 44 -15.28 3.46 8.52
C ALA A 44 -13.77 3.46 8.27
N THR A 45 -13.02 2.71 9.10
CA THR A 45 -11.57 2.55 8.93
C THR A 45 -11.24 1.77 7.65
N LEU A 46 -11.95 0.67 7.40
CA LEU A 46 -11.82 -0.12 6.17
C LEU A 46 -12.12 0.75 4.95
N GLU A 47 -13.23 1.49 4.95
CA GLU A 47 -13.59 2.37 3.84
C GLU A 47 -12.51 3.44 3.57
N THR A 48 -11.97 4.04 4.63
CA THR A 48 -10.90 5.05 4.51
C THR A 48 -9.63 4.45 3.90
N VAL A 49 -9.18 3.30 4.41
CA VAL A 49 -7.98 2.61 3.91
C VAL A 49 -8.16 2.19 2.45
N TRP A 50 -9.32 1.61 2.09
CA TRP A 50 -9.60 1.20 0.72
C TRP A 50 -9.72 2.40 -0.22
N SER A 51 -10.39 3.48 0.18
CA SER A 51 -10.51 4.70 -0.63
C SER A 51 -9.15 5.31 -0.99
N VAL A 52 -8.21 5.33 -0.04
CA VAL A 52 -6.85 5.87 -0.27
C VAL A 52 -6.01 4.92 -1.13
N THR A 53 -6.19 3.61 -0.99
CA THR A 53 -5.30 2.61 -1.63
C THR A 53 -5.82 2.06 -2.95
N ASP A 54 -7.12 2.11 -3.21
CA ASP A 54 -7.73 1.55 -4.41
C ASP A 54 -7.37 2.28 -5.71
N PRO A 55 -7.29 3.63 -5.79
CA PRO A 55 -6.89 4.31 -7.02
C PRO A 55 -5.51 3.87 -7.56
N PRO A 56 -4.42 3.84 -6.76
CA PRO A 56 -3.12 3.39 -7.24
C PRO A 56 -3.09 1.88 -7.54
N LEU A 57 -3.82 1.06 -6.78
CA LEU A 57 -3.92 -0.37 -7.08
C LEU A 57 -4.71 -0.64 -8.35
N LYS A 58 -5.76 0.13 -8.62
CA LYS A 58 -6.54 0.05 -9.86
C LYS A 58 -5.67 0.47 -11.05
N ALA A 59 -4.81 1.47 -10.90
CA ALA A 59 -3.83 1.83 -11.91
C ALA A 59 -2.85 0.67 -12.16
N LEU A 60 -2.32 0.06 -11.10
CA LEU A 60 -1.39 -1.08 -11.23
C LEU A 60 -2.07 -2.31 -11.86
N ARG A 61 -3.33 -2.58 -11.51
CA ARG A 61 -4.12 -3.70 -12.06
C ARG A 61 -4.37 -3.60 -13.56
N ARG A 62 -4.21 -2.42 -14.17
CA ARG A 62 -4.24 -2.28 -15.64
C ARG A 62 -3.00 -2.87 -16.31
N VAL A 63 -1.88 -2.89 -15.60
CA VAL A 63 -0.60 -3.40 -16.11
C VAL A 63 -0.38 -4.85 -15.68
N ILE A 64 -0.70 -5.16 -14.42
CA ILE A 64 -0.50 -6.48 -13.82
C ILE A 64 -1.87 -7.06 -13.47
N PRO A 65 -2.48 -7.87 -14.36
CA PRO A 65 -3.78 -8.46 -14.10
C PRO A 65 -3.73 -9.38 -12.88
N PRO A 66 -4.83 -9.49 -12.11
CA PRO A 66 -4.88 -10.34 -10.93
C PRO A 66 -4.68 -11.81 -11.32
N LEU A 67 -3.61 -12.43 -10.82
CA LEU A 67 -3.39 -13.86 -11.02
C LEU A 67 -4.25 -14.64 -10.04
N ARG A 68 -5.11 -15.51 -10.58
CA ARG A 68 -5.87 -16.48 -9.81
C ARG A 68 -5.15 -17.81 -9.91
N ILE A 69 -4.75 -18.38 -8.78
CA ILE A 69 -4.11 -19.70 -8.74
C ILE A 69 -5.15 -20.66 -8.17
N GLY A 70 -5.78 -21.43 -9.07
CA GLY A 70 -6.89 -22.32 -8.72
C GLY A 70 -8.07 -21.54 -8.10
N ASN A 71 -8.46 -21.91 -6.88
CA ASN A 71 -9.56 -21.28 -6.14
C ASN A 71 -9.13 -20.10 -5.24
N VAL A 72 -7.83 -19.77 -5.20
CA VAL A 72 -7.29 -18.70 -4.34
C VAL A 72 -6.90 -17.50 -5.18
N SER A 73 -7.53 -16.35 -4.90
CA SER A 73 -7.06 -15.05 -5.36
C SER A 73 -6.06 -14.50 -4.35
N LEU A 74 -4.80 -14.42 -4.72
CA LEU A 74 -3.81 -13.68 -3.95
C LEU A 74 -3.94 -12.20 -4.31
N ASP A 75 -3.97 -11.28 -3.34
CA ASP A 75 -3.99 -9.85 -3.62
C ASP A 75 -2.59 -9.36 -4.03
N LEU A 76 -2.13 -9.91 -5.14
CA LEU A 76 -0.80 -9.73 -5.74
C LEU A 76 -0.54 -8.25 -6.04
N ALA A 77 -1.57 -7.50 -6.42
CA ALA A 77 -1.46 -6.07 -6.67
C ALA A 77 -1.00 -5.30 -5.41
N SER A 78 -1.52 -5.62 -4.22
CA SER A 78 -1.08 -5.02 -2.97
C SER A 78 0.38 -5.31 -2.67
N ILE A 79 0.77 -6.58 -2.80
CA ILE A 79 2.15 -7.02 -2.55
C ILE A 79 3.10 -6.32 -3.52
N VAL A 80 2.79 -6.33 -4.82
CA VAL A 80 3.63 -5.69 -5.83
C VAL A 80 3.73 -4.20 -5.57
N LEU A 81 2.64 -3.52 -5.22
CA LEU A 81 2.69 -2.09 -4.92
C LEU A 81 3.51 -1.79 -3.65
N LEU A 82 3.42 -2.63 -2.61
CA LEU A 82 4.30 -2.54 -1.43
C LEU A 82 5.77 -2.65 -1.85
N VAL A 83 6.11 -3.62 -2.68
CA VAL A 83 7.48 -3.83 -3.16
C VAL A 83 7.96 -2.61 -3.96
N ILE A 84 7.14 -2.09 -4.87
CA ILE A 84 7.47 -0.89 -5.66
C ILE A 84 7.75 0.30 -4.75
N LEU A 85 6.88 0.56 -3.77
CA LEU A 85 7.05 1.68 -2.84
C LEU A 85 8.28 1.49 -1.95
N PHE A 86 8.52 0.27 -1.48
CA PHE A 86 9.72 -0.05 -0.70
C PHE A 86 10.99 0.22 -1.49
N VAL A 87 11.05 -0.23 -2.75
CA VAL A 87 12.20 0.01 -3.62
C VAL A 87 12.37 1.50 -3.91
N LEU A 88 11.29 2.20 -4.24
CA LEU A 88 11.30 3.65 -4.47
C LEU A 88 11.85 4.40 -3.26
N MET A 89 11.37 4.05 -2.07
CA MET A 89 11.79 4.70 -0.83
C MET A 89 13.25 4.39 -0.48
N ARG A 90 13.65 3.11 -0.53
CA ARG A 90 14.97 2.67 -0.08
C ARG A 90 16.09 2.98 -1.05
N PHE A 91 15.83 2.90 -2.36
CA PHE A 91 16.88 3.06 -3.38
C PHE A 91 16.82 4.40 -4.11
N VAL A 92 15.67 5.05 -4.18
CA VAL A 92 15.58 6.35 -4.85
C VAL A 92 15.60 7.46 -3.81
N LEU A 93 14.57 7.55 -2.98
CA LEU A 93 14.41 8.69 -2.05
C LEU A 93 15.52 8.74 -1.01
N HIS A 94 15.89 7.60 -0.42
CA HIS A 94 16.97 7.56 0.57
C HIS A 94 18.32 7.99 -0.04
N ASN A 95 18.67 7.48 -1.23
CA ASN A 95 19.91 7.88 -1.90
C ASN A 95 19.91 9.37 -2.29
N LEU A 96 18.78 9.89 -2.79
CA LEU A 96 18.65 11.33 -3.06
C LEU A 96 18.86 12.15 -1.78
N ILE A 97 18.23 11.77 -0.67
CA ILE A 97 18.41 12.49 0.60
C ILE A 97 19.88 12.53 1.00
N LEU A 98 20.61 11.41 0.90
CA LEU A 98 22.03 11.35 1.25
C LEU A 98 22.91 12.21 0.31
N ASN A 99 22.60 12.23 -0.98
CA ASN A 99 23.37 12.97 -1.99
C ASN A 99 23.14 14.49 -1.95
N TYR A 100 21.98 14.94 -1.47
CA TYR A 100 21.60 16.36 -1.39
C TYR A 100 21.60 16.90 0.05
N SER A 101 22.10 16.12 1.02
CA SER A 101 22.26 16.51 2.42
C SER A 101 23.53 17.32 2.67
#